data_AF-A0A3L7VQS4-F1
#
_entry.id   AF-A0A3L7VQS4-F1
#
_cell.length_a   1.000
_cell.length_b   1.000
_cell.length_c   1.000
_cell.angle_alpha   90.00
_cell.angle_beta   90.00
_cell.angle_gamma   90.00
#
_symmetry.space_group_name_H-M   'P 1'
#
loop_
_entity.id
_entity.type
_entity.pdbx_description
1 polymer ?
#
loop_
_entity_poly.entity_id
_entity_poly.type
_entity_poly.pdbx_seq_one_letter_code
_entity_poly.pdbx_strand_id
1 'polypeptide(L)'
;ARDREGTLYCDSILRRLDAESLVNLTISEVDRFAPDGLVIESNQFQHLLAGEIYKESKSRGIAVPIIQLYNTISKEVRIRRLGPYLANKTLRFVRSEGNRILMTQMREFPKSKFDDGPDALEMALRAMISMWNGRRAKDKRRIIS
;
A
#
# COMPACT_ATOMS: atom_id res chain seq x y z
N ALA A 1 -10.05 4.26 0.44
CA ALA A 1 -11.48 4.15 0.82
C ALA A 1 -12.26 3.47 -0.31
N ARG A 2 -13.36 2.76 0.01
CA ARG A 2 -14.31 2.26 -1.00
C ARG A 2 -15.30 3.36 -1.35
N ASP A 3 -15.80 3.38 -2.58
CA ASP A 3 -16.99 4.17 -2.89
C ASP A 3 -18.25 3.52 -2.31
N ARG A 4 -19.41 4.16 -2.55
CA ARG A 4 -20.72 3.70 -2.04
C ARG A 4 -21.11 2.30 -2.55
N GLU A 5 -20.55 1.88 -3.68
CA GLU A 5 -20.80 0.58 -4.32
C GLU A 5 -19.80 -0.48 -3.85
N GLY A 6 -18.85 -0.11 -2.99
CA GLY A 6 -17.81 -1.01 -2.48
C GLY A 6 -16.59 -1.12 -3.39
N THR A 7 -16.47 -0.28 -4.42
CA THR A 7 -15.33 -0.29 -5.35
C THR A 7 -14.12 0.41 -4.74
N LEU A 8 -12.97 -0.22 -4.91
CA LEU A 8 -11.64 0.29 -4.57
C LEU A 8 -10.98 0.85 -5.81
N TYR A 9 -10.32 1.99 -5.65
CA TYR A 9 -9.49 2.59 -6.69
C TYR A 9 -8.03 2.51 -6.27
N CYS A 10 -7.20 2.05 -7.19
CA CYS A 10 -5.76 1.94 -7.02
C CYS A 10 -5.07 2.83 -8.05
N ASP A 11 -4.15 3.67 -7.57
CA ASP A 11 -3.09 4.24 -8.38
C ASP A 11 -1.76 3.69 -7.87
N SER A 12 -0.78 3.60 -8.76
CA SER A 12 0.51 2.98 -8.48
C SER A 12 1.63 3.80 -9.06
N ILE A 13 2.75 3.86 -8.34
CA ILE A 13 4.00 4.41 -8.85
C ILE A 13 5.02 3.28 -8.86
N LEU A 14 5.39 2.85 -10.08
CA LEU A 14 6.39 1.79 -10.29
C LEU A 14 7.47 2.32 -11.23
N ARG A 15 8.64 2.63 -10.68
CA ARG A 15 9.82 3.10 -11.43
C ARG A 15 11.08 2.83 -10.60
N ARG A 16 12.25 2.79 -11.25
CA ARG A 16 13.53 2.67 -10.54
C ARG A 16 13.92 4.03 -9.96
N LEU A 17 14.24 4.04 -8.67
CA LEU A 17 14.69 5.21 -7.92
C LEU A 17 15.87 4.80 -7.04
N ASP A 18 16.81 5.72 -6.83
CA ASP A 18 17.72 5.63 -5.70
C ASP A 18 16.98 5.88 -4.37
N ALA A 19 17.67 5.66 -3.25
CA ALA A 19 17.06 5.77 -1.93
C ALA A 19 16.60 7.19 -1.59
N GLU A 20 17.37 8.21 -1.97
CA GLU A 20 17.06 9.61 -1.67
C GLU A 20 15.83 10.07 -2.47
N SER A 21 15.81 9.78 -3.77
CA SER A 21 14.68 10.04 -4.66
C SER A 21 13.41 9.31 -4.19
N LEU A 22 13.54 8.09 -3.66
CA LEU A 22 12.42 7.33 -3.10
C LEU A 22 11.85 7.98 -1.84
N VAL A 23 12.71 8.42 -0.91
CA VAL A 23 12.29 9.15 0.30
C VAL A 23 11.56 10.43 -0.10
N ASN A 24 12.17 11.23 -0.97
CA ASN A 24 11.60 12.49 -1.43
C ASN A 24 10.24 12.32 -2.10
N LEU A 25 10.13 11.35 -3.01
CA LEU A 25 8.86 11.02 -3.65
C LEU A 25 7.82 10.56 -2.64
N THR A 26 8.20 9.71 -1.68
CA THR A 26 7.28 9.19 -0.67
C THR A 26 6.69 10.32 0.16
N ILE A 27 7.52 11.26 0.62
CA ILE A 27 7.04 12.41 1.40
C ILE A 27 6.11 13.30 0.57
N SER A 28 6.46 13.59 -0.68
CA SER A 28 5.61 14.39 -1.59
C SER A 28 4.25 13.73 -1.86
N GLU A 29 4.22 12.41 -2.04
CA GLU A 29 2.96 11.69 -2.23
C GLU A 29 2.14 11.61 -0.94
N VAL A 30 2.78 11.49 0.23
CA VAL A 30 2.08 11.55 1.52
C VAL A 30 1.42 12.92 1.71
N ASP A 31 2.12 14.01 1.42
CA ASP A 31 1.58 15.37 1.54
C ASP A 31 0.41 15.60 0.57
N ARG A 32 0.57 15.15 -0.68
CA ARG A 32 -0.45 15.28 -1.72
C ARG A 32 -1.68 14.41 -1.48
N PHE A 33 -1.50 13.15 -1.10
CA PHE A 33 -2.58 12.17 -0.98
C PHE A 33 -3.21 12.12 0.41
N ALA A 34 -2.48 12.57 1.45
CA ALA A 34 -2.87 12.50 2.85
C ALA A 34 -3.38 11.09 3.25
N PRO A 35 -2.56 10.02 3.09
CA PRO A 35 -3.00 8.66 3.35
C PRO A 35 -3.34 8.45 4.82
N ASP A 36 -4.31 7.56 5.10
CA ASP A 36 -4.57 7.09 6.46
C ASP A 36 -3.40 6.23 7.01
N GLY A 37 -2.57 5.68 6.13
CA GLY A 37 -1.45 4.78 6.46
C GLY A 37 -0.49 4.59 5.29
N LEU A 38 0.81 4.65 5.57
CA LEU A 38 1.89 4.29 4.66
C LEU A 38 2.47 2.96 5.10
N VAL A 39 2.37 1.93 4.26
CA VAL A 39 2.78 0.57 4.61
C VAL A 39 4.20 0.31 4.15
N ILE A 40 5.05 -0.17 5.06
CA ILE A 40 6.43 -0.59 4.77
C ILE A 40 6.62 -2.02 5.28
N GLU A 41 7.14 -2.90 4.43
CA GLU A 41 7.50 -4.27 4.86
C GLU A 41 8.65 -4.19 5.86
N SER A 42 8.54 -4.86 7.00
CA SER A 42 9.59 -4.85 8.02
C SER A 42 10.67 -5.88 7.72
N ASN A 43 11.49 -5.61 6.71
CA ASN A 43 12.78 -6.27 6.48
C ASN A 43 13.95 -5.29 6.77
N GLN A 44 15.19 -5.79 6.86
CA GLN A 44 16.33 -4.98 7.34
C GLN A 44 16.59 -3.72 6.50
N PHE A 45 16.48 -3.81 5.18
CA PHE A 45 16.65 -2.66 4.28
C PHE A 45 15.50 -1.65 4.44
N GLN A 46 14.27 -2.15 4.49
CA GLN A 46 13.07 -1.32 4.60
C GLN A 46 12.97 -0.62 5.97
N HIS A 47 13.52 -1.21 7.04
CA HIS A 47 13.64 -0.55 8.35
C HIS A 47 14.57 0.68 8.28
N LEU A 48 15.67 0.61 7.54
CA LEU A 48 16.54 1.78 7.31
C LEU A 48 15.80 2.85 6.49
N LEU A 49 15.10 2.45 5.43
CA LEU A 49 14.30 3.36 4.61
C LEU A 49 13.21 4.08 5.43
N ALA A 50 12.50 3.36 6.31
CA ALA A 50 11.51 3.95 7.20
C ALA A 50 12.12 5.01 8.13
N GLY A 51 13.37 4.79 8.59
CA GLY A 51 14.13 5.76 9.37
C GLY A 51 14.43 7.04 8.60
N GLU A 52 14.86 6.92 7.34
CA GLU A 52 15.12 8.08 6.48
C GLU A 52 13.84 8.84 6.11
N ILE A 53 12.74 8.13 5.82
CA ILE A 53 11.42 8.73 5.64
C ILE A 53 11.02 9.51 6.89
N TYR A 54 11.21 8.96 8.09
CA TYR A 54 10.87 9.64 9.33
C TYR A 54 11.70 10.92 9.53
N LYS A 55 13.01 10.86 9.30
CA LYS A 55 13.89 12.03 9.40
C LYS A 55 13.46 13.14 8.43
N GLU A 56 13.21 12.80 7.17
CA GLU A 56 12.82 13.78 6.15
C GLU A 56 11.40 14.31 6.37
N SER A 57 10.49 13.47 6.86
CA SER A 57 9.14 13.92 7.23
C SER A 57 9.19 14.99 8.32
N LYS A 58 10.07 14.80 9.32
CA LYS A 58 10.25 15.74 10.42
C LYS A 58 10.90 17.04 9.96
N SER A 59 11.87 16.98 9.03
CA SER A 59 12.52 18.18 8.48
C SER A 59 11.53 19.05 7.69
N ARG A 60 10.54 18.44 7.03
CA ARG A 60 9.51 19.14 6.24
C ARG A 60 8.23 19.46 7.01
N GLY A 61 8.09 19.01 8.26
CA GLY A 61 6.87 19.19 9.05
C GLY A 61 5.67 18.40 8.53
N ILE A 62 5.91 17.31 7.79
CA ILE A 62 4.86 16.45 7.21
C ILE A 62 4.73 15.21 8.09
N ALA A 63 3.53 14.92 8.59
CA ALA A 63 3.28 13.71 9.37
C ALA A 63 3.10 12.49 8.45
N VAL A 64 3.93 11.46 8.62
CA VAL A 64 3.82 10.22 7.85
C VAL A 64 3.29 9.08 8.73
N PRO A 65 2.09 8.53 8.45
CA PRO A 65 1.50 7.45 9.24
C PRO A 65 2.08 6.08 8.87
N ILE A 66 3.34 5.83 9.22
CA ILE A 66 4.03 4.56 8.89
C ILE A 66 3.41 3.37 9.62
N ILE A 67 3.10 2.32 8.88
CA ILE A 67 2.64 1.01 9.36
C ILE A 67 3.67 -0.03 8.92
N GLN A 68 4.37 -0.61 9.89
CA GLN A 68 5.29 -1.72 9.63
C GLN A 68 4.52 -3.03 9.52
N LEU A 69 4.73 -3.78 8.45
CA LEU A 69 4.14 -5.11 8.26
C LEU A 69 5.20 -6.20 8.24
N TYR A 70 5.04 -7.19 9.10
CA TYR A 70 5.83 -8.41 9.08
C TYR A 70 5.07 -9.49 8.32
N ASN A 71 5.74 -10.05 7.32
CA ASN A 71 5.17 -11.10 6.48
C ASN A 71 5.76 -12.46 6.86
N THR A 72 4.90 -13.40 7.26
CA THR A 72 5.28 -14.79 7.61
C THR A 72 4.83 -15.82 6.57
N ILE A 73 3.89 -15.44 5.71
CA ILE A 73 3.34 -16.25 4.62
C ILE A 73 4.06 -15.86 3.32
N SER A 74 4.34 -16.81 2.43
CA SER A 74 5.01 -16.53 1.16
C SER A 74 4.28 -15.48 0.32
N LYS A 75 5.04 -14.63 -0.38
CA LYS A 75 4.53 -13.54 -1.24
C LYS A 75 3.45 -14.04 -2.17
N GLU A 76 3.66 -15.20 -2.79
CA GLU A 76 2.72 -15.76 -3.75
C GLU A 76 1.35 -16.08 -3.18
N VAL A 77 1.32 -16.67 -1.97
CA VAL A 77 0.07 -17.00 -1.30
C VAL A 77 -0.66 -15.72 -0.87
N ARG A 78 0.08 -14.69 -0.44
CA ARG A 78 -0.52 -13.39 -0.08
C ARG A 78 -1.14 -12.71 -1.30
N ILE A 79 -0.43 -12.61 -2.42
CA ILE A 79 -0.89 -11.91 -3.64
C ILE A 79 -2.21 -12.52 -4.17
N ARG A 80 -2.42 -13.83 -4.00
CA ARG A 80 -3.71 -14.49 -4.35
C ARG A 80 -4.93 -13.87 -3.67
N ARG A 81 -4.78 -13.16 -2.54
CA ARG A 81 -5.86 -12.42 -1.87
C ARG A 81 -6.47 -11.31 -2.72
N LEU A 82 -5.77 -10.85 -3.76
CA LEU A 82 -6.30 -9.89 -4.73
C LEU A 82 -7.36 -10.52 -5.65
N GLY A 83 -7.33 -11.84 -5.84
CA GLY A 83 -8.16 -12.58 -6.80
C GLY A 83 -9.66 -12.26 -6.71
N PRO A 84 -10.31 -12.35 -5.53
CA PRO A 84 -11.73 -12.03 -5.38
C PRO A 84 -12.08 -10.59 -5.80
N TYR A 85 -11.20 -9.63 -5.50
CA TYR A 85 -11.45 -8.21 -5.82
C TYR A 85 -11.38 -7.92 -7.31
N LEU A 86 -10.47 -8.61 -8.00
CA LEU A 86 -10.30 -8.53 -9.45
C LEU A 86 -11.45 -9.25 -10.18
N ALA A 87 -11.77 -10.48 -9.76
CA ALA A 87 -12.84 -11.29 -10.34
C ALA A 87 -14.20 -10.58 -10.22
N ASN A 88 -14.48 -9.96 -9.06
CA ASN A 88 -15.72 -9.24 -8.82
C ASN A 88 -15.71 -7.80 -9.37
N LYS A 89 -14.64 -7.37 -10.04
CA LYS A 89 -14.49 -6.00 -10.57
C LYS A 89 -14.63 -4.89 -9.52
N THR A 90 -14.36 -5.21 -8.26
CA THR A 90 -14.40 -4.29 -7.11
C THR A 90 -13.06 -3.60 -6.85
N LEU A 91 -12.00 -3.94 -7.60
CA LEU A 91 -10.74 -3.21 -7.63
C LEU A 91 -10.52 -2.64 -9.03
N ARG A 92 -10.49 -1.32 -9.12
CA ARG A 92 -10.29 -0.55 -10.36
C ARG A 92 -8.98 0.20 -10.31
N PHE A 93 -8.39 0.39 -11.48
CA PHE A 93 -7.09 1.03 -11.63
C PHE A 93 -7.25 2.36 -12.35
N VAL A 94 -6.66 3.41 -11.78
CA VAL A 94 -6.52 4.72 -12.45
C VAL A 94 -5.70 4.53 -13.73
N ARG A 95 -6.03 5.26 -14.80
CA ARG A 95 -5.22 5.23 -16.02
C ARG A 95 -3.92 5.99 -15.78
N SER A 96 -2.84 5.26 -15.47
CA SER A 96 -1.51 5.79 -15.22
C SER A 96 -0.44 4.82 -15.74
N GLU A 97 0.77 5.34 -15.97
CA GLU A 97 1.90 4.52 -16.41
C GLU A 97 2.29 3.47 -15.36
N GLY A 98 2.26 3.83 -14.08
CA GLY A 98 2.54 2.88 -13.00
C GLY A 98 1.51 1.76 -12.94
N ASN A 99 0.22 2.05 -13.16
CA ASN A 99 -0.78 1.00 -13.25
C ASN A 99 -0.64 0.14 -14.52
N ARG A 100 -0.14 0.70 -15.64
CA ARG A 100 0.19 -0.11 -16.82
C ARG A 100 1.25 -1.17 -16.49
N ILE A 101 2.31 -0.76 -15.79
CA ILE A 101 3.39 -1.65 -15.32
C ILE A 101 2.84 -2.67 -14.32
N LEU A 102 2.03 -2.23 -13.35
CA LEU A 102 1.40 -3.11 -12.37
C LEU A 102 0.55 -4.19 -13.06
N MET A 103 -0.25 -3.82 -14.06
CA MET A 103 -1.09 -4.77 -14.80
C MET A 103 -0.24 -5.78 -15.57
N THR A 104 0.91 -5.37 -16.12
CA THR A 104 1.86 -6.32 -16.74
C THR A 104 2.40 -7.30 -15.70
N GLN A 105 2.90 -6.82 -14.56
CA GLN A 105 3.39 -7.68 -13.48
C GLN A 105 2.32 -8.66 -12.99
N MET A 106 1.07 -8.19 -12.81
CA MET A 106 -0.05 -9.03 -12.39
C MET A 106 -0.40 -10.14 -13.40
N ARG A 107 -0.24 -9.91 -14.71
CA ARG A 107 -0.50 -10.92 -15.75
C ARG A 107 0.59 -11.98 -15.83
N GLU A 108 1.83 -11.59 -15.56
CA GLU A 108 2.99 -12.49 -15.62
C GLU A 108 3.23 -13.25 -14.30
N PHE A 109 2.64 -12.77 -13.21
CA PHE A 109 2.68 -13.41 -11.90
C PHE A 109 2.07 -14.84 -11.95
N PRO A 110 2.68 -15.87 -11.31
CA PRO A 110 3.86 -15.83 -10.44
C PRO A 110 5.20 -16.07 -11.17
N LYS A 111 5.22 -16.12 -12.50
CA LYS A 111 6.39 -16.58 -13.27
C LYS A 111 7.42 -15.49 -13.54
N SER A 112 7.04 -14.22 -13.45
CA SER A 112 7.95 -13.08 -13.67
C SER A 112 8.89 -12.85 -12.49
N LYS A 113 10.05 -12.24 -12.78
CA LYS A 113 10.98 -11.76 -11.75
C LYS A 113 10.44 -10.54 -10.99
N PHE A 114 9.50 -9.81 -11.58
CA PHE A 114 8.94 -8.59 -10.98
C PHE A 114 7.58 -8.87 -10.33
N ASP A 115 7.54 -8.78 -9.01
CA ASP A 115 6.34 -9.01 -8.19
C ASP A 115 6.11 -7.94 -7.11
N ASP A 116 6.93 -6.88 -7.11
CA ASP A 116 6.86 -5.80 -6.11
C ASP A 116 5.56 -5.00 -6.20
N GLY A 117 5.05 -4.75 -7.41
CA GLY A 117 3.77 -4.08 -7.61
C GLY A 117 2.59 -4.89 -7.04
N PRO A 118 2.40 -6.16 -7.46
CA PRO A 118 1.41 -7.05 -6.88
C PRO A 118 1.47 -7.15 -5.35
N ASP A 119 2.68 -7.23 -4.78
CA ASP A 119 2.85 -7.33 -3.33
C ASP A 119 2.57 -6.02 -2.59
N ALA A 120 3.02 -4.88 -3.11
CA ALA A 120 2.67 -3.58 -2.55
C ALA A 120 1.15 -3.35 -2.54
N LEU A 121 0.45 -3.76 -3.61
CA LEU A 121 -1.01 -3.72 -3.68
C LEU A 121 -1.68 -4.64 -2.66
N GLU A 122 -1.17 -5.87 -2.46
CA GLU A 122 -1.65 -6.78 -1.41
C GLU A 122 -1.52 -6.16 -0.02
N MET A 123 -0.35 -5.62 0.29
CA MET A 123 -0.06 -5.02 1.58
C MET A 123 -0.95 -3.80 1.84
N ALA A 124 -1.12 -2.93 0.84
CA ALA A 124 -2.01 -1.78 0.93
C ALA A 124 -3.48 -2.20 1.18
N LEU A 125 -3.98 -3.20 0.44
CA LEU A 125 -5.32 -3.75 0.62
C LEU A 125 -5.51 -4.31 2.03
N ARG A 126 -4.56 -5.12 2.51
CA ARG A 126 -4.62 -5.75 3.83
C ARG A 126 -4.56 -4.73 4.96
N ALA A 127 -3.69 -3.73 4.86
CA ALA A 127 -3.62 -2.64 5.83
C ALA A 127 -4.93 -1.85 5.88
N MET A 128 -5.47 -1.48 4.72
CA MET A 128 -6.75 -0.77 4.63
C MET A 128 -7.90 -1.57 5.27
N ILE A 129 -7.99 -2.88 5.02
CA ILE A 129 -9.01 -3.74 5.65
C ILE A 129 -8.84 -3.78 7.17
N SER A 130 -7.60 -3.93 7.64
CA SER A 130 -7.28 -3.93 9.08
C SER A 130 -7.72 -2.63 9.75
N MET A 131 -7.39 -1.49 9.16
CA MET A 131 -7.74 -0.17 9.67
C MET A 131 -9.25 0.06 9.67
N TRP A 132 -9.94 -0.37 8.61
CA TRP A 132 -11.40 -0.29 8.53
C TRP A 132 -12.08 -1.10 9.64
N ASN A 133 -11.63 -2.33 9.87
CA ASN A 133 -12.16 -3.18 10.94
C ASN A 133 -11.85 -2.59 12.32
N GLY A 134 -10.66 -2.03 12.51
CA GLY A 134 -10.25 -1.36 13.75
C GLY A 134 -11.11 -0.13 14.08
N ARG A 135 -11.48 0.68 13.08
CA ARG A 135 -12.41 1.82 13.25
C ARG A 135 -13.79 1.35 13.71
N ARG A 136 -14.38 0.37 13.00
CA ARG A 136 -15.70 -0.20 13.35
C ARG A 136 -15.75 -0.79 14.75
N ALA A 137 -14.68 -1.45 15.20
CA ALA A 137 -14.63 -2.02 16.54
C ALA A 137 -14.66 -0.94 17.64
N LYS A 138 -14.02 0.22 17.40
CA LYS A 138 -14.05 1.37 18.32
C LYS A 138 -15.44 2.00 18.38
N ASP A 139 -16.10 2.17 17.23
CA ASP A 139 -17.44 2.75 17.18
C ASP A 139 -18.46 1.89 17.93
N LYS A 140 -18.40 0.56 17.76
CA LYS A 140 -19.26 -0.37 18.53
C LYS A 140 -19.07 -0.24 20.04
N ARG A 141 -17.83 -0.04 20.51
CA ARG A 141 -17.53 0.12 21.95
C ARG A 141 -18.05 1.43 22.53
N ARG A 142 -18.12 2.50 21.74
CA ARG A 142 -18.67 3.81 22.15
C ARG A 142 -20.20 3.83 22.27
N ILE A 143 -20.90 2.92 21.59
CA ILE A 143 -22.37 2.84 21.62
C ILE A 143 -22.87 2.05 22.84
N ILE A 144 -22.04 1.16 23.38
CA ILE A 144 -22.35 0.29 24.53
C ILE A 144 -21.83 0.84 25.87
N SER A 145 -21.26 2.05 25.88
CA SER A 145 -20.79 2.78 27.06
C SER A 145 -21.64 4.01 27.32
#